data_AF-A0AAV1ZS08-F1
#
_entry.id   AF-A0AAV1ZS08-F1
#
_cell.length_a   1.000
_cell.length_b   1.000
_cell.length_c   1.000
_cell.angle_alpha   90.00
_cell.angle_beta   90.00
_cell.angle_gamma   90.00
#
_symmetry.space_group_name_H-M   'P 1'
#
loop_
_entity.id
_entity.type
_entity.pdbx_description
1 polymer ?
#
loop_
_entity_poly.entity_id
_entity_poly.type
_entity_poly.pdbx_seq_one_letter_code
_entity_poly.pdbx_strand_id
1 'polypeptide(L)'
;MKIMIISAFLLCLVIFLVKAGTDATSTEEVVDVWNITPKVRSYSLSIADSTSEEETGMELHSRKARSNSCQIPRDWGDSEIVCQCFPSCTICTQTCVYGHCLQSGGNTKKYECRNGQWTPSQPFEKCYPYLDMTITLLPGGKMRCWCNFMEGGPICEIECCQYEDKPAVGKAIYRYSGPGQWIPQLPFCARCGSDIALVAAPGNFSLSNYVK
;
A
#
# COMPACT_ATOMS: atom_id res chain seq x y z
N MET A 1 36.22 59.99 -44.99
CA MET A 1 36.78 58.98 -44.07
C MET A 1 36.41 59.37 -42.65
N LYS A 2 35.20 59.01 -42.21
CA LYS A 2 34.64 59.34 -40.88
C LYS A 2 33.72 58.20 -40.42
N ILE A 3 34.24 57.42 -39.48
CA ILE A 3 33.61 56.92 -38.26
C ILE A 3 32.17 56.36 -38.43
N MET A 4 32.08 55.05 -38.61
CA MET A 4 30.90 54.21 -38.33
C MET A 4 31.30 53.14 -37.32
N ILE A 5 31.34 53.46 -36.02
CA ILE A 5 31.49 52.46 -34.94
C ILE A 5 30.68 52.94 -33.72
N ILE A 6 29.36 53.07 -33.84
CA ILE A 6 28.46 53.21 -32.69
C ILE A 6 27.11 52.56 -33.04
N SER A 7 27.04 51.22 -33.09
CA SER A 7 25.73 50.56 -33.26
C SER A 7 25.67 49.08 -32.80
N ALA A 8 26.72 48.54 -32.16
CA ALA A 8 26.72 47.12 -31.77
C ALA A 8 26.63 46.87 -30.26
N PHE A 9 26.82 47.89 -29.41
CA PHE A 9 26.88 47.68 -27.95
C PHE A 9 25.59 47.98 -27.17
N LEU A 10 24.58 48.57 -27.80
CA LEU A 10 23.31 48.85 -27.12
C LEU A 10 22.27 47.72 -27.20
N LEU A 11 22.52 46.66 -27.99
CA LEU A 11 21.59 45.52 -28.06
C LEU A 11 21.86 44.41 -27.03
N CYS A 12 23.01 44.42 -26.34
CA CYS A 12 23.34 43.41 -25.33
C CYS A 12 22.86 43.73 -23.91
N LEU A 13 22.37 44.95 -23.65
CA LEU A 13 22.02 45.38 -22.29
C LEU A 13 20.53 45.24 -21.94
N VAL A 14 19.67 44.83 -22.89
CA VAL A 14 18.21 44.72 -22.66
C VAL A 14 17.76 43.28 -22.34
N ILE A 15 18.62 42.28 -22.42
CA ILE A 15 18.23 40.86 -22.16
C ILE A 15 18.47 40.42 -20.70
N PHE A 16 19.08 41.27 -19.85
CA PHE A 16 19.41 40.88 -18.47
C PHE A 16 18.34 41.21 -17.39
N LEU A 17 17.16 41.69 -17.75
CA LEU A 17 16.19 42.21 -16.78
C LEU A 17 14.80 41.56 -16.80
N VAL A 18 14.65 40.26 -17.01
CA VAL A 18 13.44 39.55 -16.55
C VAL A 18 13.74 38.09 -16.22
N LYS A 19 14.24 37.81 -15.01
CA LYS A 19 13.92 36.54 -14.32
C LYS A 19 14.16 36.64 -12.81
N ALA A 20 13.52 37.63 -12.17
CA ALA A 20 13.19 37.51 -10.75
C ALA A 20 11.99 36.56 -10.65
N GLY A 21 12.27 35.26 -10.78
CA GLY A 21 11.31 34.23 -10.46
C GLY A 21 11.14 34.23 -8.95
N THR A 22 9.91 34.51 -8.53
CA THR A 22 9.42 34.35 -7.17
C THR A 22 9.90 33.02 -6.59
N ASP A 23 10.74 33.09 -5.55
CA ASP A 23 10.97 31.98 -4.63
C ASP A 23 9.62 31.68 -3.96
N ALA A 24 8.88 30.77 -4.58
CA ALA A 24 7.79 30.08 -3.92
C ALA A 24 8.46 29.17 -2.90
N THR A 25 8.49 29.62 -1.65
CA THR A 25 8.79 28.80 -0.48
C THR A 25 7.78 27.67 -0.46
N SER A 26 8.08 26.58 -1.16
CA SER A 26 7.40 25.31 -0.96
C SER A 26 7.79 24.89 0.45
N THR A 27 6.88 25.11 1.38
CA THR A 27 6.77 24.30 2.59
C THR A 27 6.61 22.86 2.12
N GLU A 28 7.74 22.19 1.85
CA GLU A 28 7.83 20.74 1.94
C GLU A 28 7.39 20.42 3.35
N GLU A 29 6.14 19.96 3.49
CA GLU A 29 5.77 19.14 4.63
C GLU A 29 6.72 17.94 4.60
N VAL A 30 7.79 18.05 5.38
CA VAL A 30 8.61 16.91 5.78
C VAL A 30 7.69 16.04 6.61
N VAL A 31 6.92 15.19 5.94
CA VAL A 31 6.18 14.11 6.57
C VAL A 31 7.23 13.23 7.23
N ASP A 32 7.29 13.27 8.56
CA ASP A 32 8.21 12.46 9.35
C ASP A 32 7.97 10.96 9.06
N VAL A 33 8.73 10.42 8.10
CA VAL A 33 8.70 9.01 7.65
C VAL A 33 9.12 8.04 8.77
N TRP A 34 9.63 8.56 9.89
CA TRP A 34 10.09 7.76 11.03
C TRP A 34 8.98 6.98 11.75
N ASN A 35 7.70 7.26 11.47
CA ASN A 35 6.57 6.59 12.12
C ASN A 35 5.63 5.85 11.18
N ILE A 36 6.05 5.53 9.95
CA ILE A 36 5.32 4.55 9.11
C ILE A 36 5.70 3.16 9.62
N THR A 37 5.14 2.79 10.78
CA THR A 37 5.05 1.38 11.12
C THR A 37 4.06 0.77 10.13
N PRO A 38 4.46 -0.23 9.31
CA PRO A 38 3.46 -1.07 8.67
C PRO A 38 2.55 -1.55 9.81
N LYS A 39 1.24 -1.57 9.56
CA LYS A 39 0.24 -1.99 10.55
C LYS A 39 0.45 -3.48 10.84
N VAL A 40 1.49 -3.80 11.60
CA VAL A 40 1.80 -5.14 12.06
C VAL A 40 0.84 -5.38 13.20
N ARG A 41 -0.28 -6.01 12.85
CA ARG A 41 -1.22 -6.68 13.75
C ARG A 41 -1.49 -5.96 15.07
N SER A 42 -2.50 -5.10 15.04
CA SER A 42 -3.34 -4.91 16.21
C SER A 42 -4.59 -5.78 16.03
N TYR A 43 -4.63 -6.94 16.67
CA TYR A 43 -5.92 -7.56 17.00
C TYR A 43 -6.57 -6.63 18.04
N SER A 44 -7.34 -5.63 17.61
CA SER A 44 -8.20 -4.91 18.53
C SER A 44 -9.47 -5.75 18.67
N LEU A 45 -9.49 -6.60 19.71
CA LEU A 45 -10.73 -7.18 20.21
C LEU A 45 -11.51 -6.04 20.86
N SER A 46 -12.31 -5.32 20.08
CA SER A 46 -13.28 -4.39 20.63
C SER A 46 -14.47 -5.20 21.15
N ILE A 47 -14.51 -5.39 22.46
CA ILE A 47 -15.73 -5.81 23.15
C ILE A 47 -16.67 -4.61 23.05
N ALA A 48 -17.74 -4.75 22.26
CA ALA A 48 -18.80 -3.76 22.26
C ALA A 48 -19.56 -3.92 23.58
N ASP A 49 -19.27 -3.05 24.54
CA ASP A 49 -20.12 -2.85 25.71
C ASP A 49 -21.45 -2.26 25.25
N SER A 50 -22.38 -3.13 24.88
CA SER A 50 -23.80 -2.77 24.82
C SER A 50 -24.30 -2.65 26.25
N THR A 51 -24.40 -1.41 26.73
CA THR A 51 -25.04 -1.05 27.98
C THR A 51 -26.51 -1.45 27.98
N SER A 52 -26.83 -2.56 28.64
CA SER A 52 -28.07 -2.72 29.40
C SER A 52 -27.90 -3.81 30.45
N GLU A 53 -27.80 -3.36 31.70
CA GLU A 53 -28.12 -4.08 32.94
C GLU A 53 -27.16 -5.20 33.37
N GLU A 54 -26.19 -4.77 34.18
CA GLU A 54 -25.78 -5.38 35.46
C GLU A 54 -25.77 -6.92 35.52
N GLU A 55 -24.77 -7.53 34.89
CA GLU A 55 -24.25 -8.82 35.36
C GLU A 55 -22.73 -8.80 35.34
N THR A 56 -22.16 -9.16 36.48
CA THR A 56 -20.76 -8.98 36.87
C THR A 56 -19.80 -9.66 35.89
N GLY A 57 -19.24 -8.89 34.95
CA GLY A 57 -18.23 -9.36 34.02
C GLY A 57 -16.90 -9.63 34.70
N MET A 58 -16.62 -10.89 35.02
CA MET A 58 -15.29 -11.33 35.45
C MET A 58 -14.28 -11.15 34.31
N GLU A 59 -13.22 -10.41 34.60
CA GLU A 59 -12.01 -10.29 33.78
C GLU A 59 -11.26 -11.64 33.79
N LEU A 60 -11.54 -12.49 32.80
CA LEU A 60 -10.98 -13.85 32.75
C LEU A 60 -9.64 -13.88 32.00
N HIS A 61 -8.61 -13.35 32.66
CA HIS A 61 -7.22 -13.68 32.37
C HIS A 61 -6.88 -15.10 32.86
N SER A 62 -7.46 -16.14 32.24
CA SER A 62 -6.91 -17.49 32.39
C SER A 62 -7.34 -18.44 31.29
N ARG A 63 -6.34 -19.01 30.63
CA ARG A 63 -6.46 -20.12 29.67
C ARG A 63 -7.09 -21.34 30.37
N LYS A 64 -8.41 -21.52 30.22
CA LYS A 64 -9.09 -22.83 30.30
C LYS A 64 -10.28 -22.84 29.34
N ALA A 65 -10.29 -23.83 28.46
CA ALA A 65 -10.96 -23.85 27.16
C ALA A 65 -12.50 -23.84 27.20
N ARG A 66 -13.11 -23.03 26.32
CA ARG A 66 -14.35 -23.42 25.63
C ARG A 66 -13.95 -23.97 24.26
N SER A 67 -13.99 -25.29 24.08
CA SER A 67 -13.54 -26.02 22.88
C SER A 67 -14.44 -25.86 21.64
N ASN A 68 -15.27 -24.82 21.57
CA ASN A 68 -16.22 -24.59 20.47
C ASN A 68 -16.05 -23.21 19.81
N SER A 69 -14.92 -22.54 20.00
CA SER A 69 -14.62 -21.29 19.31
C SER A 69 -13.97 -21.61 17.97
N CYS A 70 -14.52 -21.11 16.86
CA CYS A 70 -13.90 -21.30 15.56
C CYS A 70 -12.46 -20.79 15.56
N GLN A 71 -11.56 -21.50 14.88
CA GLN A 71 -10.17 -21.09 14.77
C GLN A 71 -10.05 -19.94 13.76
N ILE A 72 -9.47 -18.83 14.21
CA ILE A 72 -9.03 -17.73 13.35
C ILE A 72 -7.58 -18.04 12.94
N PRO A 73 -7.25 -18.06 11.64
CA PRO A 73 -5.89 -18.33 11.21
C PRO A 73 -4.95 -17.22 11.71
N ARG A 74 -3.73 -17.61 12.06
CA ARG A 74 -2.76 -16.69 12.68
C ARG A 74 -2.04 -15.80 11.68
N ASP A 75 -1.98 -16.16 10.40
CA ASP A 75 -1.14 -15.47 9.44
C ASP A 75 -1.72 -15.42 8.01
N TRP A 76 -2.12 -14.23 7.58
CA TRP A 76 -2.35 -13.91 6.16
C TRP A 76 -1.57 -12.63 5.86
N GLY A 77 -0.40 -12.75 5.24
CA GLY A 77 0.48 -11.60 4.95
C GLY A 77 -0.18 -10.54 4.08
N ASP A 78 -1.14 -10.97 3.25
CA ASP A 78 -1.79 -10.15 2.22
C ASP A 78 -3.25 -9.80 2.56
N SER A 79 -3.65 -9.96 3.83
CA SER A 79 -4.98 -9.55 4.30
C SER A 79 -5.02 -9.24 5.78
N GLU A 80 -5.86 -8.29 6.16
CA GLU A 80 -6.21 -8.01 7.55
C GLU A 80 -7.49 -8.75 7.93
N ILE A 81 -7.53 -9.37 9.12
CA ILE A 81 -8.73 -9.99 9.68
C ILE A 81 -9.09 -9.29 10.98
N VAL A 82 -10.26 -8.66 11.00
CA VAL A 82 -10.80 -7.95 12.18
C VAL A 82 -12.02 -8.71 12.68
N CYS A 83 -12.04 -9.08 13.96
CA CYS A 83 -13.12 -9.87 14.55
C CYS A 83 -13.80 -9.16 15.72
N GLN A 84 -15.13 -9.24 15.76
CA GLN A 84 -15.99 -8.84 16.87
C GLN A 84 -16.56 -10.10 17.52
N CYS A 85 -16.37 -10.24 18.83
CA CYS A 85 -16.82 -11.42 19.59
C CYS A 85 -18.07 -11.08 20.40
N PHE A 86 -19.14 -11.86 20.22
CA PHE A 86 -20.38 -11.79 20.97
C PHE A 86 -20.60 -13.08 21.76
N PRO A 87 -21.48 -13.10 22.78
CA PRO A 87 -21.77 -14.32 23.54
C PRO A 87 -22.27 -15.49 22.69
N SER A 88 -23.01 -15.20 21.62
CA SER A 88 -23.65 -16.19 20.74
C SER A 88 -22.90 -16.47 19.44
N CYS A 89 -21.96 -15.61 19.04
CA CYS A 89 -21.26 -15.72 17.76
C CYS A 89 -19.96 -14.89 17.71
N THR A 90 -19.12 -15.16 16.73
CA THR A 90 -17.97 -14.29 16.39
C THR A 90 -18.10 -13.85 14.94
N ILE A 91 -18.02 -12.56 14.68
CA ILE A 91 -18.10 -12.00 13.33
C ILE A 91 -16.71 -11.49 12.95
N CYS A 92 -16.14 -12.00 11.87
CA CYS A 92 -14.86 -11.55 11.34
C CYS A 92 -15.03 -10.94 9.95
N THR A 93 -14.30 -9.88 9.67
CA THR A 93 -14.17 -9.29 8.34
C THR A 93 -12.73 -9.45 7.89
N GLN A 94 -12.53 -10.12 6.76
CA GLN A 94 -11.26 -10.19 6.07
C GLN A 94 -11.22 -9.12 4.99
N THR A 95 -10.13 -8.36 4.93
CA THR A 95 -9.89 -7.36 3.90
C THR A 95 -8.53 -7.61 3.28
N CYS A 96 -8.45 -7.80 1.96
CA CYS A 96 -7.18 -7.92 1.24
C CYS A 96 -6.42 -6.58 1.25
N VAL A 97 -5.09 -6.66 1.27
CA VAL A 97 -4.24 -5.47 1.09
C VAL A 97 -4.48 -4.84 -0.29
N TYR A 98 -4.11 -3.57 -0.45
CA TYR A 98 -4.27 -2.87 -1.73
C TYR A 98 -3.63 -3.67 -2.88
N GLY A 99 -4.28 -3.68 -4.04
CA GLY A 99 -3.85 -4.46 -5.21
C GLY A 99 -4.05 -5.98 -5.12
N HIS A 100 -4.69 -6.48 -4.06
CA HIS A 100 -5.09 -7.88 -3.92
C HIS A 100 -6.60 -8.06 -3.81
N CYS A 101 -7.11 -9.20 -4.25
CA CYS A 101 -8.53 -9.55 -4.20
C CYS A 101 -8.75 -11.00 -3.76
N LEU A 102 -9.95 -11.27 -3.26
CA LEU A 102 -10.38 -12.62 -2.92
C LEU A 102 -10.68 -13.42 -4.18
N GLN A 103 -10.49 -14.74 -4.14
CA GLN A 103 -10.82 -15.61 -5.26
C GLN A 103 -12.31 -15.59 -5.60
N SER A 104 -13.18 -15.46 -4.58
CA SER A 104 -14.61 -15.25 -4.78
C SER A 104 -14.97 -13.90 -5.41
N GLY A 105 -14.00 -13.03 -5.63
CA GLY A 105 -14.19 -11.65 -6.03
C GLY A 105 -14.34 -10.71 -4.83
N GLY A 106 -14.17 -9.41 -5.09
CA GLY A 106 -14.14 -8.38 -4.07
C GLY A 106 -12.80 -8.28 -3.33
N ASN A 107 -12.69 -7.26 -2.48
CA ASN A 107 -11.54 -7.02 -1.60
C ASN A 107 -11.84 -7.35 -0.14
N THR A 108 -13.11 -7.58 0.21
CA THR A 108 -13.57 -7.73 1.59
C THR A 108 -14.60 -8.85 1.68
N LYS A 109 -14.52 -9.67 2.72
CA LYS A 109 -15.52 -10.72 2.99
C LYS A 109 -15.77 -10.90 4.48
N LYS A 110 -17.04 -11.10 4.80
CA LYS A 110 -17.54 -11.31 6.17
C LYS A 110 -17.69 -12.80 6.44
N TYR A 111 -17.27 -13.21 7.64
CA TYR A 111 -17.38 -14.57 8.17
C TYR A 111 -18.06 -14.52 9.52
N GLU A 112 -18.90 -15.51 9.80
CA GLU A 112 -19.60 -15.64 11.08
C GLU A 112 -19.36 -17.02 11.66
N CYS A 113 -18.86 -17.08 12.88
CA CYS A 113 -18.72 -18.29 13.67
C CYS A 113 -19.92 -18.45 14.60
N ARG A 114 -20.65 -19.55 14.49
CA ARG A 114 -21.65 -19.98 15.47
C ARG A 114 -21.42 -21.44 15.82
N ASN A 115 -21.47 -21.78 17.11
CA ASN A 115 -21.33 -23.16 17.59
C ASN A 115 -20.10 -23.89 17.02
N GLY A 116 -18.97 -23.18 16.86
CA GLY A 116 -17.73 -23.75 16.32
C GLY A 116 -17.70 -23.93 14.80
N GLN A 117 -18.70 -23.43 14.06
CA GLN A 117 -18.76 -23.50 12.60
C GLN A 117 -18.71 -22.11 11.97
N TRP A 118 -17.83 -21.94 10.99
CA TRP A 118 -17.77 -20.75 10.14
C TRP A 118 -18.89 -20.77 9.09
N THR A 119 -19.45 -19.59 8.82
CA THR A 119 -20.36 -19.28 7.72
C THR A 119 -19.74 -18.14 6.91
N PRO A 120 -19.45 -18.32 5.62
CA PRO A 120 -19.59 -19.58 4.86
C PRO A 120 -18.71 -20.71 5.43
N SER A 121 -19.07 -21.96 5.10
CA SER A 121 -18.38 -23.17 5.59
C SER A 121 -16.90 -23.21 5.20
N GLN A 122 -16.57 -22.57 4.07
CA GLN A 122 -15.20 -22.35 3.67
C GLN A 122 -14.58 -21.24 4.54
N PRO A 123 -13.52 -21.54 5.30
CA PRO A 123 -12.82 -20.53 6.09
C PRO A 123 -12.14 -19.51 5.18
N PHE A 124 -11.56 -18.47 5.79
CA PHE A 124 -10.80 -17.38 5.17
C PHE A 124 -10.08 -17.74 3.86
N GLU A 125 -10.20 -16.89 2.85
CA GLU A 125 -9.68 -17.11 1.50
C GLU A 125 -8.30 -16.46 1.30
N LYS A 126 -7.52 -16.99 0.35
CA LYS A 126 -6.30 -16.32 -0.10
C LYS A 126 -6.63 -15.07 -0.89
N CYS A 127 -5.87 -14.01 -0.60
CA CYS A 127 -5.83 -12.82 -1.41
C CYS A 127 -4.80 -13.01 -2.51
N TYR A 128 -5.19 -12.70 -3.75
CA TYR A 128 -4.36 -12.85 -4.94
C TYR A 128 -4.10 -11.46 -5.56
N PRO A 129 -2.89 -11.20 -6.06
CA PRO A 129 -2.56 -9.91 -6.66
C PRO A 129 -3.31 -9.73 -7.99
N TYR A 130 -4.01 -8.61 -8.14
CA TYR A 130 -4.58 -8.16 -9.42
C TYR A 130 -3.87 -6.91 -9.97
N LEU A 131 -2.98 -6.30 -9.17
CA LEU A 131 -2.07 -5.25 -9.60
C LEU A 131 -0.63 -5.68 -9.33
N ASP A 132 0.23 -5.54 -10.34
CA ASP A 132 1.68 -5.63 -10.14
C ASP A 132 2.21 -4.26 -9.69
N MET A 133 2.44 -4.14 -8.39
CA MET A 133 2.99 -2.95 -7.74
C MET A 133 4.42 -3.19 -7.25
N THR A 134 5.08 -4.20 -7.79
CA THR A 134 6.44 -4.53 -7.38
C THR A 134 7.45 -3.72 -8.20
N ILE A 135 8.69 -3.66 -7.68
CA ILE A 135 9.82 -3.06 -8.38
C ILE A 135 10.88 -4.14 -8.54
N THR A 136 11.35 -4.32 -9.77
CA THR A 136 12.56 -5.11 -10.03
C THR A 136 13.77 -4.18 -10.01
N LEU A 137 14.72 -4.49 -9.14
CA LEU A 137 15.98 -3.78 -9.04
C LEU A 137 16.96 -4.27 -10.10
N LEU A 138 17.57 -3.34 -10.82
CA LEU A 138 18.61 -3.58 -11.82
C LEU A 138 20.01 -3.45 -11.17
N PRO A 139 21.09 -3.87 -11.86
CA PRO A 139 22.44 -3.75 -11.33
C PRO A 139 22.78 -2.33 -10.84
N GLY A 140 23.50 -2.25 -9.72
CA GLY A 140 23.86 -0.99 -9.08
C GLY A 140 22.76 -0.37 -8.21
N GLY A 141 21.56 -0.95 -8.15
CA GLY A 141 20.50 -0.47 -7.27
C GLY A 141 20.57 -1.02 -5.84
N LYS A 142 20.06 -0.24 -4.89
CA LYS A 142 19.66 -0.69 -3.54
C LYS A 142 18.22 -0.26 -3.30
N MET A 143 17.44 -1.11 -2.62
CA MET A 143 16.03 -0.82 -2.38
C MET A 143 15.56 -1.36 -1.03
N ARG A 144 14.69 -0.60 -0.38
CA ARG A 144 13.90 -1.02 0.78
C ARG A 144 12.44 -0.63 0.56
N CYS A 145 11.53 -1.59 0.55
CA CYS A 145 10.10 -1.32 0.38
C CYS A 145 9.31 -1.61 1.64
N TRP A 146 8.29 -0.79 1.88
CA TRP A 146 7.22 -1.00 2.83
C TRP A 146 5.95 -1.32 2.02
N CYS A 147 5.33 -2.45 2.34
CA CYS A 147 4.19 -3.01 1.59
C CYS A 147 3.01 -3.28 2.53
N ASN A 148 1.95 -3.90 2.00
CA ASN A 148 0.77 -4.38 2.75
C ASN A 148 -0.04 -3.25 3.40
N PHE A 149 -0.12 -2.10 2.72
CA PHE A 149 -1.01 -1.03 3.10
C PHE A 149 -2.45 -1.34 2.63
N MET A 150 -3.43 -0.93 3.43
CA MET A 150 -4.85 -1.14 3.14
C MET A 150 -5.41 -0.06 2.21
N GLU A 151 -4.91 1.17 2.32
CA GLU A 151 -5.46 2.36 1.65
C GLU A 151 -4.66 2.79 0.41
N GLY A 152 -3.48 2.23 0.18
CA GLY A 152 -2.60 2.67 -0.90
C GLY A 152 -1.55 1.65 -1.31
N GLY A 153 -0.82 1.97 -2.37
CA GLY A 153 0.24 1.12 -2.87
C GLY A 153 1.52 1.18 -2.02
N PRO A 154 2.52 0.33 -2.35
CA PRO A 154 3.78 0.28 -1.64
C PRO A 154 4.57 1.60 -1.73
N ILE A 155 5.46 1.77 -0.75
CA ILE A 155 6.43 2.86 -0.69
C ILE A 155 7.81 2.22 -0.73
N CYS A 156 8.70 2.70 -1.59
CA CYS A 156 10.04 2.17 -1.73
C CYS A 156 11.08 3.29 -1.60
N GLU A 157 12.09 3.07 -0.78
CA GLU A 157 13.33 3.85 -0.74
C GLU A 157 14.32 3.21 -1.72
N ILE A 158 14.78 3.96 -2.72
CA ILE A 158 15.69 3.48 -3.76
C ILE A 158 16.91 4.39 -3.85
N GLU A 159 18.08 3.78 -4.02
CA GLU A 159 19.37 4.42 -4.25
C GLU A 159 20.04 3.72 -5.44
N CYS A 160 20.60 4.49 -6.38
CA CYS A 160 21.38 3.92 -7.49
C CYS A 160 22.85 4.31 -7.36
N CYS A 161 23.74 3.33 -7.29
CA CYS A 161 25.17 3.55 -7.47
C CYS A 161 25.47 3.91 -8.93
N GLN A 162 26.64 4.51 -9.16
CA GLN A 162 27.15 4.73 -10.52
C GLN A 162 27.29 3.39 -11.26
N TYR A 163 26.77 3.32 -12.48
CA TYR A 163 26.82 2.12 -13.32
C TYR A 163 26.91 2.52 -14.79
N GLU A 164 27.94 2.02 -15.49
CA GLU A 164 28.28 2.43 -16.87
C GLU A 164 28.37 3.97 -16.97
N ASP A 165 27.69 4.58 -17.94
CA ASP A 165 27.66 6.03 -18.17
C ASP A 165 26.61 6.76 -17.33
N LYS A 166 25.95 6.07 -16.39
CA LYS A 166 24.87 6.64 -15.57
C LYS A 166 25.40 7.12 -14.22
N PRO A 167 25.17 8.40 -13.85
CA PRO A 167 25.63 8.93 -12.57
C PRO A 167 24.88 8.29 -11.41
N ALA A 168 25.48 8.31 -10.22
CA ALA A 168 24.80 7.87 -9.00
C ALA A 168 23.55 8.73 -8.74
N VAL A 169 22.46 8.09 -8.34
CA VAL A 169 21.22 8.76 -7.90
C VAL A 169 21.11 8.56 -6.40
N GLY A 170 21.04 9.69 -5.69
CA GLY A 170 20.86 9.70 -4.24
C GLY A 170 19.60 8.97 -3.82
N LYS A 171 19.58 8.54 -2.56
CA LYS A 171 18.44 7.88 -1.95
C LYS A 171 17.18 8.76 -2.03
N ALA A 172 16.08 8.21 -2.54
CA ALA A 172 14.79 8.89 -2.63
C ALA A 172 13.61 7.94 -2.32
N ILE A 173 12.46 8.52 -1.96
CA ILE A 173 11.21 7.80 -1.67
C ILE A 173 10.30 7.80 -2.90
N TYR A 174 9.83 6.62 -3.27
CA TYR A 174 8.97 6.35 -4.42
C TYR A 174 7.64 5.78 -3.92
N ARG A 175 6.54 6.35 -4.39
CA ARG A 175 5.18 5.95 -4.02
C ARG A 175 4.45 5.43 -5.26
N TYR A 176 3.81 4.28 -5.14
CA TYR A 176 2.96 3.77 -6.21
C TYR A 176 1.72 4.64 -6.36
N SER A 177 1.44 5.12 -7.58
CA SER A 177 0.31 6.01 -7.87
C SER A 177 -0.77 5.38 -8.75
N GLY A 178 -0.49 4.22 -9.35
CA GLY A 178 -1.41 3.54 -10.26
C GLY A 178 -0.69 2.49 -11.12
N PRO A 179 -1.41 1.75 -11.97
CA PRO A 179 -0.85 0.67 -12.78
C PRO A 179 0.43 1.08 -13.53
N GLY A 180 1.57 0.53 -13.12
CA GLY A 180 2.87 0.84 -13.72
C GLY A 180 3.44 2.22 -13.39
N GLN A 181 2.80 2.99 -12.51
CA GLN A 181 3.14 4.38 -12.22
C GLN A 181 3.66 4.57 -10.81
N TRP A 182 4.78 5.28 -10.73
CA TRP A 182 5.45 5.64 -9.48
C TRP A 182 5.74 7.14 -9.46
N ILE A 183 5.67 7.71 -8.27
CA ILE A 183 5.96 9.13 -8.02
C ILE A 183 7.06 9.23 -6.94
N PRO A 184 8.22 9.86 -7.26
CA PRO A 184 8.62 10.32 -8.60
C PRO A 184 8.84 9.13 -9.56
N GLN A 185 9.11 9.42 -10.84
CA GLN A 185 9.42 8.37 -11.82
C GLN A 185 10.65 7.56 -11.40
N LEU A 186 10.59 6.23 -11.58
CA LEU A 186 11.64 5.32 -11.15
C LEU A 186 13.00 5.66 -11.79
N PRO A 187 14.11 5.53 -11.05
CA PRO A 187 15.43 5.82 -11.56
C PRO A 187 15.91 4.67 -12.46
N PHE A 188 17.00 4.88 -13.19
CA PHE A 188 17.50 3.91 -14.17
C PHE A 188 17.84 2.52 -13.61
N CYS A 189 18.08 2.41 -12.29
CA CYS A 189 18.41 1.15 -11.63
C CYS A 189 17.16 0.39 -11.14
N ALA A 190 15.96 0.83 -11.51
CA ALA A 190 14.71 0.19 -11.11
C ALA A 190 13.73 0.16 -12.28
N ARG A 191 12.99 -0.94 -12.42
CA ARG A 191 11.87 -1.07 -13.36
C ARG A 191 10.61 -1.49 -12.62
N CYS A 192 9.45 -1.06 -13.11
CA CYS A 192 8.18 -1.52 -12.56
C CYS A 192 7.95 -3.00 -12.91
N GLY A 193 7.35 -3.72 -11.97
CA GLY A 193 6.93 -5.10 -12.11
C GLY A 193 8.00 -6.13 -11.76
N SER A 194 7.57 -7.34 -11.41
CA SER A 194 8.40 -8.52 -11.12
C SER A 194 7.98 -9.74 -11.92
N ASP A 195 7.21 -9.50 -12.99
CA ASP A 195 6.69 -10.53 -13.89
C ASP A 195 5.76 -11.53 -13.14
N ILE A 196 5.09 -11.08 -12.07
CA ILE A 196 4.13 -11.88 -11.30
C ILE A 196 2.86 -12.16 -12.09
N ALA A 197 2.29 -13.35 -11.91
CA ALA A 197 1.01 -13.71 -12.49
C ALA A 197 -0.13 -12.97 -11.77
N LEU A 198 -0.84 -12.10 -12.51
CA LEU A 198 -1.98 -11.35 -12.00
C LEU A 198 -3.30 -12.09 -12.22
N VAL A 199 -4.21 -11.97 -11.26
CA VAL A 199 -5.62 -12.39 -11.44
C VAL A 199 -6.47 -11.22 -11.94
N ALA A 200 -7.70 -11.53 -12.40
CA ALA A 200 -8.63 -10.49 -12.83
C ALA A 200 -9.02 -9.56 -11.65
N ALA A 201 -9.09 -8.27 -11.93
CA ALA A 201 -9.51 -7.28 -10.95
C ALA A 201 -10.96 -7.54 -10.49
N PRO A 202 -11.26 -7.33 -9.19
CA PRO A 202 -12.62 -7.46 -8.68
C PRO A 202 -13.49 -6.34 -9.26
N GLY A 203 -14.41 -6.67 -10.18
CA GLY A 203 -15.31 -5.66 -10.76
C GLY A 203 -15.75 -5.84 -12.21
N ASN A 204 -15.36 -6.90 -12.92
CA ASN A 204 -15.87 -7.22 -14.27
C ASN A 204 -16.15 -8.73 -14.46
N PHE A 205 -16.87 -9.35 -13.51
CA PHE A 205 -17.46 -10.66 -13.78
C PHE A 205 -18.71 -10.48 -14.65
N SER A 206 -18.52 -10.25 -15.95
CA SER A 206 -19.49 -10.76 -16.91
C SER A 206 -19.32 -12.27 -16.92
N LEU A 207 -20.33 -13.00 -16.46
CA LEU A 207 -20.41 -14.47 -16.37
C LEU A 207 -20.27 -15.21 -17.73
N SER A 208 -19.73 -14.57 -18.78
CA SER A 208 -19.77 -15.05 -20.16
C SER A 208 -18.51 -15.79 -20.64
N ASN A 209 -17.38 -15.77 -19.92
CA ASN A 209 -16.10 -16.31 -20.44
C ASN A 209 -15.43 -17.38 -19.55
N TYR A 210 -16.20 -18.30 -18.98
CA TYR A 210 -15.67 -19.63 -18.65
C TYR A 210 -16.21 -20.64 -19.68
N VAL A 211 -15.59 -20.66 -20.85
CA VAL A 211 -15.61 -21.84 -21.73
C VAL A 211 -14.27 -22.53 -21.58
N LYS A 212 -14.38 -23.85 -21.33
CA LYS A 212 -13.33 -24.83 -20.98
C LYS A 212 -12.03 -24.72 -21.76
#